data_AF-A0A536W6R7-F1
#
_entry.id   AF-A0A536W6R7-F1
#
_cell.length_a   1.000
_cell.length_b   1.000
_cell.length_c   1.000
_cell.angle_alpha   90.00
_cell.angle_beta   90.00
_cell.angle_gamma   90.00
#
_symmetry.space_group_name_H-M   'P 1'
#
loop_
_entity.id
_entity.type
_entity.pdbx_description
1 polymer ?
#
loop_
_entity_poly.entity_id
_entity_poly.type
_entity_poly.pdbx_seq_one_letter_code
_entity_poly.pdbx_strand_id
1 'polypeptide(L)' 'MMAVRGGHGATVDLLLARGGDVNRRNQSGATALGWATRGGFEAIEQALRARGARN' A
#
# COMPACT_ATOMS: atom_id res chain seq x y z
N MET A 1 -3.43 3.10 4.57
CA MET A 1 -1.99 3.19 4.95
C MET A 1 -1.66 2.56 6.30
N MET A 2 -2.53 2.58 7.31
CA MET A 2 -2.25 1.90 8.59
C MET A 2 -1.92 0.41 8.43
N ALA A 3 -2.61 -0.31 7.53
CA ALA A 3 -2.32 -1.72 7.25
C ALA A 3 -0.90 -1.95 6.69
N VAL A 4 -0.43 -1.08 5.79
CA VAL A 4 0.95 -1.12 5.25
C VAL A 4 1.95 -0.85 6.35
N ARG A 5 1.70 0.16 7.18
CA ARG A 5 2.58 0.59 8.26
C ARG A 5 2.73 -0.48 9.37
N GLY A 6 1.74 -1.34 9.53
CA GLY A 6 1.80 -2.50 10.42
C GLY A 6 2.32 -3.78 9.77
N GLY A 7 2.75 -3.78 8.50
CA GLY A 7 3.20 -4.98 7.81
C GLY A 7 2.10 -6.03 7.53
N HIS A 8 0.83 -5.65 7.65
CA HIS A 8 -0.29 -6.58 7.50
C HIS A 8 -0.67 -6.74 6.01
N GLY A 9 0.15 -7.50 5.27
CA GLY A 9 -0.06 -7.72 3.83
C GLY A 9 -1.45 -8.26 3.46
N ALA A 10 -1.97 -9.22 4.23
CA ALA A 10 -3.32 -9.76 4.01
C ALA A 10 -4.42 -8.68 4.16
N THR A 11 -4.27 -7.79 5.14
CA THR A 11 -5.20 -6.67 5.36
C THR A 11 -5.10 -5.63 4.23
N VAL A 12 -3.89 -5.41 3.71
CA VAL A 12 -3.68 -4.57 2.53
C VAL A 12 -4.40 -5.19 1.33
N ASP A 13 -4.23 -6.48 1.08
CA ASP A 13 -4.90 -7.15 -0.03
C ASP A 13 -6.43 -7.08 0.06
N LEU A 14 -7.00 -7.22 1.26
CA LEU A 14 -8.43 -7.05 1.51
C LEU A 14 -8.92 -5.62 1.26
N LEU A 15 -8.19 -4.61 1.75
CA LEU A 15 -8.50 -3.20 1.53
C LEU A 15 -8.44 -2.82 0.05
N LEU A 16 -7.45 -3.37 -0.66
CA LEU A 16 -7.27 -3.16 -2.08
C LEU A 16 -8.32 -3.93 -2.90
N ALA A 17 -8.70 -5.14 -2.48
CA ALA A 17 -9.78 -5.92 -3.10
C ALA A 17 -11.15 -5.21 -2.97
N ARG A 18 -11.34 -4.41 -1.92
CA ARG A 18 -12.54 -3.59 -1.71
C ARG A 18 -12.63 -2.35 -2.62
N GLY A 19 -11.74 -2.19 -3.61
CA GLY A 19 -11.70 -1.03 -4.49
C GLY A 19 -11.01 0.19 -3.85
N GLY A 20 -10.17 -0.05 -2.85
CA GLY A 20 -9.35 1.00 -2.26
C GLY A 20 -8.40 1.60 -3.28
N ASP A 21 -8.44 2.91 -3.43
CA ASP A 21 -7.59 3.65 -4.37
C ASP A 21 -6.11 3.52 -3.97
N VAL A 22 -5.36 2.71 -4.71
CA VAL A 22 -3.94 2.37 -4.43
C VAL A 22 -3.01 3.58 -4.48
N ASN A 23 -3.40 4.60 -5.24
CA ASN A 23 -2.63 5.80 -5.49
C ASN A 23 -3.00 6.96 -4.57
N ARG A 24 -3.96 6.76 -3.65
CA ARG A 24 -4.35 7.82 -2.72
C ARG A 24 -3.17 8.23 -1.85
N ARG A 25 -2.90 9.53 -1.87
CA ARG A 25 -1.92 10.18 -0.99
C ARG A 25 -2.59 10.54 0.34
N ASN A 26 -1.85 10.40 1.44
CA ASN A 26 -2.32 10.90 2.73
C ASN A 26 -2.07 12.41 2.83
N GLN A 27 -2.44 13.00 3.96
CA GLN A 27 -2.24 14.43 4.23
C GLN A 27 -0.77 14.86 4.19
N SER A 28 0.17 13.91 4.33
CA SER A 28 1.61 14.14 4.22
C SER A 28 2.16 13.91 2.80
N GLY A 29 1.30 13.67 1.81
CA GLY A 29 1.69 13.41 0.42
C GLY A 29 2.27 12.00 0.16
N ALA A 30 2.28 11.12 1.16
CA ALA A 30 2.80 9.76 1.04
C ALA A 30 1.75 8.81 0.45
N THR A 31 2.18 7.90 -0.42
CA THR A 31 1.36 6.84 -1.03
C THR A 31 1.49 5.53 -0.24
N ALA A 32 0.54 4.60 -0.42
CA ALA A 32 0.67 3.26 0.17
C ALA A 32 1.98 2.56 -0.27
N LEU A 33 2.41 2.78 -1.52
CA LEU A 33 3.67 2.28 -2.06
C LEU A 33 4.87 2.89 -1.32
N GLY A 34 4.90 4.21 -1.12
CA GLY A 34 5.99 4.89 -0.41
C GLY A 34 6.15 4.39 1.04
N TRP A 35 5.04 4.05 1.72
CA TRP A 35 5.11 3.42 3.04
C TRP A 35 5.61 1.98 3.00
N ALA A 36 5.23 1.20 1.98
CA ALA A 36 5.69 -0.17 1.80
C ALA A 36 7.20 -0.22 1.54
N THR A 37 7.69 0.61 0.62
CA THR A 37 9.12 0.72 0.28
C THR A 37 9.94 1.22 1.47
N ARG A 38 9.45 2.24 2.20
CA ARG A 38 10.16 2.76 3.39
C ARG A 38 10.15 1.79 4.57
N GLY A 39 9.16 0.88 4.62
CA GLY A 39 9.07 -0.17 5.63
C GLY A 39 9.76 -1.48 5.24
N GLY A 40 10.30 -1.60 4.02
CA GLY A 40 10.88 -2.86 3.51
C GLY A 40 9.84 -3.97 3.29
N PHE A 41 8.57 -3.63 3.12
CA PHE A 41 7.49 -4.60 2.97
C PHE A 41 7.34 -5.04 1.51
N GLU A 42 8.30 -5.83 1.01
CA GLU A 42 8.33 -6.27 -0.39
C GLU A 42 7.03 -6.95 -0.85
N ALA A 43 6.45 -7.82 -0.02
CA ALA A 43 5.17 -8.47 -0.32
C ALA A 43 4.04 -7.45 -0.56
N ILE A 44 4.01 -6.38 0.24
CA ILE A 44 3.01 -5.33 0.13
C ILE A 44 3.29 -4.45 -1.09
N GLU A 45 4.56 -4.17 -1.36
CA GLU A 45 4.98 -3.43 -2.56
C GLU A 45 4.56 -4.17 -3.83
N GLN A 46 4.80 -5.49 -3.91
CA GLN A 46 4.39 -6.30 -5.04
C GLN A 46 2.87 -6.33 -5.20
N ALA A 47 2.10 -6.51 -4.13
CA ALA A 47 0.64 -6.48 -4.17
C ALA A 47 0.10 -5.12 -4.67
N LEU A 48 0.70 -4.02 -4.21
CA LEU A 48 0.36 -2.66 -4.66
C LEU A 48 0.70 -2.46 -6.14
N ARG A 49 1.92 -2.83 -6.58
CA ARG A 49 2.34 -2.73 -7.99
C ARG A 49 1.47 -3.58 -8.91
N ALA A 50 1.11 -4.79 -8.50
CA ALA A 50 0.24 -5.69 -9.26
C ALA A 50 -1.15 -5.05 -9.52
N ARG A 51 -1.60 -4.16 -8.64
CA ARG A 51 -2.82 -3.37 -8.81
C ARG A 51 -2.61 -1.99 -9.46
N GLY A 52 -1.43 -1.73 -9.98
CA GLY A 52 -1.10 -0.49 -10.70
C GLY A 52 -0.77 0.70 -9.81
N ALA A 53 -0.41 0.45 -8.53
CA ALA A 53 0.10 1.50 -7.66
C ALA A 53 1.37 2.12 -8.26
N ARG A 54 1.41 3.45 -8.27
CA ARG A 54 2.48 4.27 -8.83
C ARG A 54 2.81 5.39 -7.85
N ASN A 55 4.10 5.72 -7.77
CA ASN A 55 4.62 6.68 -6.79
C ASN A 55 4.39 8.13 -7.21
#